data_AF-A0A7S0W699-F1
#
_entry.id   AF-A0A7S0W699-F1
#
_cell.length_a   1.000
_cell.length_b   1.000
_cell.length_c   1.000
_cell.angle_alpha   90.00
_cell.angle_beta   90.00
_cell.angle_gamma   90.00
#
_symmetry.space_group_name_H-M   'P 1'
#
loop_
_entity.id
_entity.type
_entity.pdbx_description
1 polymer ?
#
loop_
_entity_poly.entity_id
_entity_poly.type
_entity_poly.pdbx_seq_one_letter_code
_entity_poly.pdbx_strand_id
1 'polypeptide(L)'
;AGLRKPAYGSHSDKVGVTTVSECPAGVTETWDVPPPKKMIARISYPVAWSVKFNLTDFPVLRSGSGPDSKHIPHANIHSCITSRGVCSPFVSNSPGLATHTKALESDITISGSEGNVAFTTHVSLTEEVYTIIAHVRFYVPNPLSTPNASLPDVKYDIAIGASRSIQPQSTLCDPGSVYNVTTDSCSMCPAGTHLDGAQCTACAKGTYAPVQGLSSCIPCEEGYTDEEGQT
;
A
#
# COMPACT_ATOMS: atom_id res chain seq x y z
N ALA A 1 17.71 13.48 11.00
CA ALA A 1 18.70 12.41 11.18
C ALA A 1 18.67 11.53 9.93
N GLY A 2 19.57 11.82 8.98
CA GLY A 2 19.60 11.13 7.68
C GLY A 2 20.27 9.77 7.80
N LEU A 3 19.56 8.71 7.44
CA LEU A 3 20.11 7.37 7.36
C LEU A 3 21.10 7.31 6.19
N ARG A 4 22.39 7.12 6.51
CA ARG A 4 23.43 6.80 5.52
C ARG A 4 23.20 5.39 4.98
N LYS A 5 23.33 5.26 3.66
CA LYS A 5 23.22 4.03 2.87
C LYS A 5 24.31 3.00 3.24
N PRO A 6 24.01 1.70 3.33
CA PRO A 6 24.96 0.68 2.92
C PRO A 6 24.92 0.59 1.39
N ALA A 7 26.08 0.80 0.75
CA ALA A 7 26.28 0.40 -0.64
C ALA A 7 26.24 -1.13 -0.71
N TYR A 8 25.38 -1.73 -1.53
CA TYR A 8 25.55 -3.13 -1.92
C TYR A 8 24.95 -3.41 -3.29
N GLY A 9 25.77 -4.03 -4.13
CA GLY A 9 25.36 -4.67 -5.37
C GLY A 9 25.03 -6.16 -5.18
N SER A 10 24.33 -6.67 -6.19
CA SER A 10 24.13 -8.07 -6.60
C SER A 10 23.21 -8.98 -5.78
N HIS A 11 22.00 -9.17 -6.30
CA HIS A 11 21.49 -10.51 -6.60
C HIS A 11 20.71 -10.46 -7.92
N SER A 12 21.31 -11.02 -8.98
CA SER A 12 20.89 -10.97 -10.38
C SER A 12 20.75 -9.56 -10.97
N ASP A 13 21.88 -8.92 -11.26
CA ASP A 13 21.90 -7.80 -12.20
C ASP A 13 21.39 -8.31 -13.54
N LYS A 14 20.11 -8.08 -13.84
CA LYS A 14 19.63 -8.17 -15.22
C LYS A 14 20.50 -7.21 -16.03
N VAL A 15 21.29 -7.73 -16.95
CA VAL A 15 22.15 -6.93 -17.84
C VAL A 15 21.29 -5.80 -18.43
N GLY A 16 21.72 -4.55 -18.23
CA GLY A 16 21.01 -3.36 -18.73
C GLY A 16 20.07 -2.65 -17.75
N VAL A 17 20.06 -3.00 -16.45
CA VAL A 17 19.34 -2.23 -15.42
C VAL A 17 20.26 -1.20 -14.77
N THR A 18 19.86 0.06 -14.77
CA THR A 18 20.51 1.14 -14.00
C THR A 18 19.59 1.58 -12.88
N THR A 19 20.11 1.62 -11.65
CA THR A 19 19.36 2.07 -10.47
C THR A 19 19.87 3.42 -10.01
N VAL A 20 18.94 4.31 -9.69
CA VAL A 20 19.20 5.63 -9.14
C VAL A 20 18.40 5.80 -7.85
N SER A 21 18.90 6.58 -6.90
CA SER A 21 18.19 6.80 -5.63
C SER A 21 17.12 7.89 -5.70
N GLU A 22 17.08 8.65 -6.78
CA GLU A 22 16.13 9.72 -7.01
C GLU A 22 15.54 9.58 -8.40
N CYS A 23 14.28 9.97 -8.56
CA CYS A 23 13.68 10.05 -9.89
C CYS A 23 14.48 11.02 -10.76
N PRO A 24 14.67 10.73 -12.05
CA PRO A 24 15.21 11.70 -12.99
C PRO A 24 14.41 13.01 -12.97
N ALA A 25 15.09 14.14 -13.23
CA ALA A 25 14.41 15.41 -13.42
C ALA A 25 13.33 15.28 -14.50
N GLY A 26 12.13 15.82 -14.27
CA GLY A 26 10.99 15.66 -15.18
C GLY A 26 10.06 14.50 -14.83
N VAL A 27 10.39 13.65 -13.86
CA VAL A 27 9.45 12.66 -13.29
C VAL A 27 9.37 12.86 -11.78
N THR A 28 8.16 12.90 -11.24
CA THR A 28 7.95 13.03 -9.80
C THR A 28 6.80 12.16 -9.36
N GLU A 29 7.05 11.27 -8.41
CA GLU A 29 6.04 10.43 -7.78
C GLU A 29 5.80 10.92 -6.34
N THR A 30 4.54 11.01 -5.94
CA THR A 30 4.13 11.55 -4.63
C THR A 30 3.01 10.76 -4.01
N TRP A 31 3.03 10.61 -2.68
CA TRP A 31 1.89 10.13 -1.93
C TRP A 31 0.83 11.22 -1.85
N ASP A 32 -0.37 10.95 -2.37
CA ASP A 32 -1.54 11.81 -2.18
C ASP A 32 -2.24 11.44 -0.86
N VAL A 33 -2.32 10.14 -0.58
CA VAL A 33 -2.76 9.55 0.69
C VAL A 33 -1.72 8.49 1.09
N PRO A 34 -0.72 8.84 1.93
CA PRO A 34 0.32 7.90 2.33
C PRO A 34 -0.24 6.82 3.26
N PRO A 35 0.42 5.65 3.37
CA PRO A 35 0.10 4.68 4.41
C PRO A 35 0.11 5.37 5.79
N PRO A 36 -0.93 5.21 6.63
CA PRO A 36 -0.98 5.88 7.94
C PRO A 36 0.24 5.56 8.80
N LYS A 37 0.69 6.49 9.65
CA LYS A 37 1.87 6.26 10.51
C LYS A 37 1.67 5.09 11.48
N LYS A 38 0.43 4.91 11.95
CA LYS A 38 -0.02 3.81 12.80
C LYS A 38 -0.92 2.91 11.97
N MET A 39 -0.57 1.63 11.85
CA MET A 39 -1.35 0.64 11.13
C MET A 39 -1.56 -0.59 12.01
N ILE A 40 -2.77 -1.11 11.97
CA ILE A 40 -3.19 -2.31 12.69
C ILE A 40 -3.16 -3.48 11.73
N ALA A 41 -2.70 -4.62 12.23
CA ALA A 41 -2.68 -5.84 11.47
C ALA A 41 -4.07 -6.22 10.95
N ARG A 42 -4.13 -6.66 9.69
CA ARG A 42 -5.31 -7.13 8.97
C ARG A 42 -6.38 -6.07 8.69
N ILE A 43 -6.18 -4.81 9.11
CA ILE A 43 -7.03 -3.68 8.71
C ILE A 43 -6.65 -3.22 7.31
N SER A 44 -7.66 -2.91 6.52
CA SER A 44 -7.54 -2.39 5.15
C SER A 44 -7.48 -0.87 5.17
N TYR A 45 -6.39 -0.29 4.67
CA TYR A 45 -6.16 1.15 4.64
C TYR A 45 -6.18 1.68 3.20
N PRO A 46 -6.97 2.72 2.88
CA PRO A 46 -6.90 3.37 1.58
C PRO A 46 -5.56 4.10 1.45
N VAL A 47 -4.91 3.94 0.30
CA VAL A 47 -3.69 4.67 -0.06
C VAL A 47 -3.82 5.17 -1.49
N ALA A 48 -3.19 6.31 -1.75
CA ALA A 48 -3.21 6.96 -3.05
C ALA A 48 -1.87 7.62 -3.36
N TRP A 49 -1.46 7.55 -4.61
CA TRP A 49 -0.25 8.18 -5.10
C TRP A 49 -0.44 8.64 -6.54
N SER A 50 0.34 9.66 -6.91
CA SER A 50 0.31 10.24 -8.23
C SER A 50 1.71 10.36 -8.81
N VAL A 51 1.78 10.36 -10.13
CA VAL A 51 3.00 10.63 -10.88
C VAL A 51 2.76 11.83 -11.77
N LYS A 52 3.73 12.74 -11.79
CA LYS A 52 3.82 13.87 -12.72
C LYS A 52 5.00 13.65 -13.67
N PHE A 53 4.78 13.99 -14.93
CA PHE A 53 5.74 13.86 -16.01
C PHE A 53 5.90 15.20 -16.72
N ASN A 54 7.13 15.58 -17.04
CA ASN A 54 7.43 16.45 -18.16
C ASN A 54 7.46 15.57 -19.42
N LEU A 55 6.43 15.68 -20.25
CA LEU A 55 6.25 14.84 -21.43
C LEU A 55 7.17 15.23 -22.58
N THR A 56 7.85 16.37 -22.49
CA THR A 56 8.95 16.72 -23.41
C THR A 56 10.20 15.88 -23.11
N ASP A 57 10.49 15.66 -21.83
CA ASP A 57 11.64 14.87 -21.39
C ASP A 57 11.32 13.36 -21.36
N PHE A 58 10.07 13.02 -21.02
CA PHE A 58 9.56 11.66 -20.89
C PHE A 58 8.28 11.50 -21.72
N PRO A 59 8.39 11.29 -23.04
CA PRO A 59 7.23 11.06 -23.90
C PRO A 59 6.67 9.64 -23.65
N VAL A 60 5.91 9.47 -22.56
CA VAL A 60 5.35 8.18 -22.14
C VAL A 60 4.38 7.64 -23.20
N LEU A 61 4.59 6.39 -23.61
CA LEU A 61 3.77 5.69 -24.60
C LEU A 61 3.04 4.48 -24.00
N ARG A 62 1.92 4.11 -24.62
CA ARG A 62 1.34 2.77 -24.48
C ARG A 62 2.12 1.78 -25.34
N SER A 63 2.74 0.80 -24.68
CA SER A 63 3.43 -0.31 -25.36
C SER A 63 2.49 -0.98 -26.37
N GLY A 64 2.81 -0.90 -27.66
CA GLY A 64 2.12 -1.63 -28.73
C GLY A 64 0.85 -0.99 -29.32
N SER A 65 0.50 0.25 -29.00
CA SER A 65 -0.73 0.88 -29.54
C SER A 65 -0.56 2.37 -29.86
N GLY A 66 0.00 2.65 -31.04
CA GLY A 66 -0.09 3.95 -31.70
C GLY A 66 0.56 5.14 -30.98
N PRO A 67 0.87 6.23 -31.69
CA PRO A 67 1.55 7.41 -31.14
C PRO A 67 0.72 8.23 -30.14
N ASP A 68 -0.58 7.95 -29.95
CA ASP A 68 -1.51 8.87 -29.27
C ASP A 68 -2.11 8.37 -27.94
N SER A 69 -1.64 7.24 -27.37
CA SER A 69 -2.14 6.79 -26.06
C SER A 69 -1.06 6.88 -24.98
N LYS A 70 -1.16 7.89 -24.12
CA LYS A 70 -0.30 8.06 -22.95
C LYS A 70 -0.88 7.22 -21.81
N HIS A 71 -0.32 6.03 -21.59
CA HIS A 71 -0.90 5.03 -20.70
C HIS A 71 0.15 4.46 -19.75
N ILE A 72 -0.25 4.23 -18.50
CA ILE A 72 0.53 3.51 -17.50
C ILE A 72 0.04 2.06 -17.45
N PRO A 73 0.83 1.09 -17.97
CA PRO A 73 0.41 -0.31 -18.05
C PRO A 73 0.57 -1.08 -16.74
N HIS A 74 1.18 -0.48 -15.72
CA HIS A 74 1.36 -1.15 -14.44
C HIS A 74 1.68 -0.17 -13.33
N ALA A 75 0.86 -0.20 -12.28
CA ALA A 75 1.10 0.44 -11.02
C ALA A 75 0.58 -0.45 -9.88
N ASN A 76 1.28 -0.52 -8.76
CA ASN A 76 0.79 -1.25 -7.59
C ASN A 76 1.45 -0.76 -6.30
N ILE A 77 0.94 -1.26 -5.17
CA ILE A 77 1.66 -1.23 -3.90
C ILE A 77 2.35 -2.56 -3.70
N HIS A 78 3.61 -2.50 -3.31
CA HIS A 78 4.42 -3.64 -2.90
C HIS A 78 4.91 -3.39 -1.47
N SER A 79 4.86 -4.39 -0.60
CA SER A 79 5.27 -4.24 0.81
C SER A 79 6.25 -5.33 1.19
N CYS A 80 7.47 -4.95 1.59
CA CYS A 80 8.52 -5.90 1.98
C CYS A 80 8.77 -5.86 3.47
N ILE A 81 8.98 -7.02 4.08
CA ILE A 81 9.36 -7.10 5.48
C ILE A 81 10.82 -6.67 5.66
N THR A 82 11.06 -5.63 6.45
CA THR A 82 12.37 -4.97 6.54
C THR A 82 13.46 -5.85 7.15
N SER A 83 13.09 -6.82 7.99
CA SER A 83 14.03 -7.78 8.59
C SER A 83 14.45 -8.89 7.62
N ARG A 84 13.72 -9.08 6.51
CA ARG A 84 13.93 -10.20 5.58
C ARG A 84 14.56 -9.77 4.25
N GLY A 85 14.60 -8.48 3.91
CA GLY A 85 15.25 -8.01 2.68
C GLY A 85 15.10 -6.53 2.37
N VAL A 86 15.67 -6.12 1.23
CA VAL A 86 15.57 -4.76 0.69
C VAL A 86 14.35 -4.65 -0.20
N CYS A 87 13.56 -3.59 0.00
CA CYS A 87 12.42 -3.32 -0.85
C CYS A 87 12.83 -2.55 -2.10
N SER A 88 12.58 -3.13 -3.26
CA SER A 88 12.80 -2.49 -4.55
C SER A 88 11.65 -2.84 -5.50
N PRO A 89 11.42 -2.05 -6.57
CA PRO A 89 10.46 -2.37 -7.62
C PRO A 89 10.68 -3.73 -8.31
N PHE A 90 11.85 -4.34 -8.12
CA PHE A 90 12.26 -5.58 -8.78
C PHE A 90 12.13 -6.81 -7.89
N VAL A 91 11.77 -6.65 -6.61
CA VAL A 91 11.50 -7.78 -5.71
C VAL A 91 10.26 -8.48 -6.25
N SER A 92 10.46 -9.65 -6.84
CA SER A 92 9.37 -10.47 -7.37
C SER A 92 8.52 -11.04 -6.23
N ASN A 93 7.47 -11.80 -6.56
CA ASN A 93 6.60 -12.52 -5.62
C ASN A 93 7.35 -13.58 -4.80
N SER A 94 8.40 -13.23 -4.06
CA SER A 94 9.10 -14.08 -3.12
C SER A 94 8.15 -14.40 -1.95
N PRO A 95 7.62 -15.63 -1.86
CA PRO A 95 6.63 -15.96 -0.86
C PRO A 95 7.18 -15.72 0.54
N GLY A 96 6.43 -14.99 1.38
CA GLY A 96 6.82 -14.69 2.75
C GLY A 96 7.80 -13.52 2.94
N LEU A 97 8.32 -12.91 1.86
CA LEU A 97 9.15 -11.71 1.93
C LEU A 97 8.35 -10.44 1.63
N ALA A 98 7.43 -10.52 0.67
CA ALA A 98 6.68 -9.37 0.21
C ALA A 98 5.22 -9.70 -0.13
N THR A 99 4.35 -8.71 0.05
CA THR A 99 2.96 -8.73 -0.39
C THR A 99 2.74 -7.69 -1.48
N HIS A 100 1.76 -7.94 -2.35
CA HIS A 100 1.44 -7.06 -3.48
C HIS A 100 -0.06 -6.82 -3.52
N THR A 101 -0.45 -5.57 -3.81
CA THR A 101 -1.82 -5.32 -4.26
C THR A 101 -1.97 -5.77 -5.71
N LYS A 102 -3.22 -5.92 -6.16
CA LYS A 102 -3.52 -6.11 -7.59
C LYS A 102 -2.88 -4.98 -8.41
N ALA A 103 -2.37 -5.32 -9.59
CA ALA A 103 -1.90 -4.33 -10.55
C ALA A 103 -3.05 -3.45 -11.03
N LEU A 104 -2.72 -2.17 -11.21
CA LEU A 104 -3.56 -1.12 -11.76
C LEU A 104 -2.96 -0.60 -13.06
N GLU A 105 -3.82 -0.05 -13.91
CA GLU A 105 -3.46 0.57 -15.19
C GLU A 105 -4.32 1.83 -15.34
N SER A 106 -3.79 2.89 -15.95
CA SER A 106 -4.54 4.13 -16.14
C SER A 106 -3.94 4.98 -17.24
N ASP A 107 -4.77 5.80 -17.88
CA ASP A 107 -4.32 6.78 -18.87
C ASP A 107 -3.83 8.07 -18.18
N ILE A 108 -2.85 8.72 -18.82
CA ILE A 108 -2.24 9.96 -18.34
C ILE A 108 -3.12 11.14 -18.79
N THR A 109 -3.52 11.96 -17.83
CA THR A 109 -4.15 13.26 -18.08
C THR A 109 -3.09 14.26 -18.53
N ILE A 110 -3.33 14.96 -19.64
CA ILE A 110 -2.36 15.83 -20.29
C ILE A 110 -2.80 17.29 -20.16
N SER A 111 -1.89 18.15 -19.74
CA SER A 111 -2.07 19.61 -19.74
C SER A 111 -0.81 20.28 -20.30
N GLY A 112 -0.83 20.64 -21.58
CA GLY A 112 0.35 21.15 -22.27
C GLY A 112 1.46 20.09 -22.36
N SER A 113 2.64 20.40 -21.84
CA SER A 113 3.78 19.48 -21.73
C SER A 113 3.74 18.64 -20.45
N GLU A 114 2.79 18.85 -19.55
CA GLU A 114 2.68 18.09 -18.31
C GLU A 114 1.74 16.89 -18.46
N GLY A 115 2.12 15.77 -17.87
CA GLY A 115 1.30 14.57 -17.72
C GLY A 115 1.08 14.26 -16.25
N ASN A 116 -0.13 13.88 -15.87
CA ASN A 116 -0.45 13.41 -14.53
C ASN A 116 -1.29 12.14 -14.56
N VAL A 117 -1.03 11.26 -13.60
CA VAL A 117 -1.79 10.04 -13.38
C VAL A 117 -1.85 9.78 -11.88
N ALA A 118 -2.98 9.26 -11.41
CA ALA A 118 -3.17 8.92 -10.00
C ALA A 118 -3.73 7.52 -9.85
N PHE A 119 -3.37 6.86 -8.75
CA PHE A 119 -3.78 5.51 -8.42
C PHE A 119 -4.28 5.46 -6.99
N THR A 120 -5.28 4.60 -6.77
CA THR A 120 -5.84 4.35 -5.44
C THR A 120 -5.98 2.85 -5.23
N THR A 121 -5.60 2.35 -4.06
CA THR A 121 -5.82 0.96 -3.67
C THR A 121 -5.95 0.86 -2.16
N HIS A 122 -6.10 -0.36 -1.66
CA HIS A 122 -6.07 -0.65 -0.23
C HIS A 122 -4.88 -1.52 0.13
N VAL A 123 -4.31 -1.27 1.32
CA VAL A 123 -3.22 -2.05 1.90
C VAL A 123 -3.69 -2.69 3.20
N SER A 124 -3.57 -4.02 3.28
CA SER A 124 -3.79 -4.80 4.50
C SER A 124 -2.60 -5.73 4.70
N LEU A 125 -1.98 -5.66 5.88
CA LEU A 125 -0.73 -6.36 6.20
C LEU A 125 -0.85 -7.05 7.55
N THR A 126 -0.05 -8.09 7.76
CA THR A 126 0.09 -8.76 9.06
C THR A 126 1.04 -7.98 9.98
N GLU A 127 1.15 -8.41 11.24
CA GLU A 127 2.08 -7.83 12.22
C GLU A 127 3.53 -8.05 11.78
N GLU A 128 4.23 -6.98 11.42
CA GLU A 128 5.64 -6.96 11.05
C GLU A 128 6.09 -5.50 10.85
N VAL A 129 7.37 -5.28 10.58
CA VAL A 129 7.87 -4.00 10.06
C VAL A 129 8.03 -4.09 8.54
N TYR A 130 7.33 -3.22 7.82
CA TYR A 130 7.35 -3.18 6.35
C TYR A 130 7.96 -1.90 5.81
N THR A 131 8.63 -2.02 4.67
CA THR A 131 8.77 -0.93 3.71
C THR A 131 7.67 -1.10 2.66
N ILE A 132 6.74 -0.16 2.61
CA ILE A 132 5.63 -0.11 1.65
C ILE A 132 6.06 0.82 0.52
N ILE A 133 6.10 0.32 -0.71
CA ILE A 133 6.42 1.11 -1.90
C ILE A 133 5.19 1.24 -2.80
N ALA A 134 4.86 2.47 -3.19
CA ALA A 134 4.09 2.71 -4.39
C ALA A 134 5.03 2.62 -5.57
N HIS A 135 4.64 1.86 -6.59
CA HIS A 135 5.46 1.57 -7.76
C HIS A 135 4.67 1.86 -9.03
N VAL A 136 5.35 2.47 -9.99
CA VAL A 136 4.82 2.72 -11.34
C VAL A 136 5.84 2.29 -12.39
N ARG A 137 5.37 1.52 -13.38
CA ARG A 137 6.14 1.16 -14.57
C ARG A 137 5.56 1.81 -15.81
N PHE A 138 6.44 2.43 -16.59
CA PHE A 138 6.09 3.05 -17.86
C PHE A 138 7.20 2.87 -18.89
N TYR A 139 6.91 3.22 -20.14
CA TYR A 139 7.81 3.06 -21.27
C TYR A 139 7.93 4.37 -22.03
N VAL A 140 9.13 4.66 -22.50
CA VAL A 140 9.42 5.80 -23.39
C VAL A 140 10.12 5.29 -24.65
N PRO A 141 9.93 5.94 -25.81
CA PRO A 141 10.60 5.58 -27.05
C PRO A 141 12.10 5.47 -26.84
N ASN A 142 12.70 4.44 -27.41
CA ASN A 142 14.15 4.32 -27.39
C ASN A 142 14.78 5.39 -28.29
N PRO A 143 15.62 6.29 -27.76
CA PRO A 143 16.21 7.38 -28.56
C PRO A 143 17.18 6.86 -29.63
N LEU A 144 17.61 5.60 -29.53
CA LEU A 144 18.46 4.94 -30.52
C LEU A 144 17.67 4.19 -31.60
N SER A 145 16.33 4.14 -31.49
CA SER A 145 15.49 3.58 -32.55
C SER A 145 15.55 4.44 -33.80
N THR A 146 15.66 3.79 -34.97
CA THR A 146 15.68 4.45 -36.28
C THR A 146 14.67 3.78 -37.22
N PRO A 147 14.30 4.41 -38.35
CA PRO A 147 13.43 3.78 -39.34
C PRO A 147 13.91 2.42 -39.86
N ASN A 148 15.23 2.17 -39.79
CA ASN A 148 15.85 0.93 -40.26
C ASN A 148 16.22 -0.05 -39.13
N ALA A 149 16.02 0.34 -37.87
CA ALA A 149 16.31 -0.48 -36.69
C ALA A 149 15.38 -0.10 -35.53
N SER A 150 14.31 -0.88 -35.35
CA SER A 150 13.37 -0.71 -34.23
C SER A 150 13.93 -1.36 -32.97
N LEU A 151 14.40 -0.55 -32.03
CA LEU A 151 14.82 -1.01 -30.71
C LEU A 151 13.63 -0.98 -29.74
N PRO A 152 13.62 -1.85 -28.72
CA PRO A 152 12.57 -1.86 -27.71
C PRO A 152 12.57 -0.55 -26.91
N ASP A 153 11.38 -0.09 -26.55
CA ASP A 153 11.17 1.07 -25.69
C ASP A 153 11.94 0.93 -24.37
N VAL A 154 12.41 2.07 -23.85
CA VAL A 154 13.10 2.12 -22.56
C VAL A 154 12.07 1.99 -21.45
N LYS A 155 12.23 0.95 -20.63
CA LYS A 155 11.37 0.67 -19.49
C LYS A 155 11.87 1.40 -18.24
N TYR A 156 10.97 2.15 -17.61
CA TYR A 156 11.19 2.79 -16.32
C TYR A 156 10.36 2.12 -15.24
N ASP A 157 10.98 1.90 -14.08
CA ASP A 157 10.34 1.43 -12.85
C ASP A 157 10.68 2.48 -11.78
N ILE A 158 9.70 3.26 -11.34
CA ILE A 158 9.85 4.27 -10.28
C ILE A 158 9.07 3.85 -9.05
N ALA A 159 9.53 4.30 -7.89
CA ALA A 159 8.82 4.05 -6.65
C ALA A 159 9.09 5.10 -5.59
N ILE A 160 8.11 5.27 -4.70
CA ILE A 160 8.23 5.99 -3.42
C ILE A 160 7.90 5.06 -2.26
N GLY A 161 8.67 5.19 -1.17
CA GLY A 161 8.58 4.27 -0.03
C GLY A 161 8.11 4.94 1.26
N ALA A 162 7.47 4.14 2.12
CA ALA A 162 7.12 4.49 3.49
C ALA A 162 7.35 3.28 4.42
N SER A 163 8.15 3.45 5.47
CA SER A 163 8.34 2.41 6.48
C SER A 163 7.23 2.44 7.52
N ARG A 164 6.60 1.31 7.82
CA ARG A 164 5.51 1.19 8.79
C ARG A 164 5.72 -0.03 9.68
N SER A 165 5.45 0.16 10.97
CA SER A 165 5.33 -0.93 11.92
C SER A 165 3.85 -1.25 12.08
N ILE A 166 3.49 -2.48 11.77
CA ILE A 166 2.12 -2.97 11.85
C ILE A 166 1.96 -3.68 13.18
N GLN A 167 1.04 -3.20 14.01
CA GLN A 167 0.85 -3.68 15.38
C GLN A 167 -0.48 -4.42 15.52
N PRO A 168 -0.62 -5.38 16.46
CA PRO A 168 -1.92 -5.91 16.81
C PRO A 168 -2.75 -4.83 17.51
N GLN A 169 -4.08 -4.86 17.33
CA GLN A 169 -4.97 -3.86 17.92
C GLN A 169 -4.85 -3.76 19.45
N SER A 170 -4.64 -4.90 20.12
CA SER A 170 -4.50 -5.01 21.57
C SER A 170 -3.33 -4.22 22.17
N THR A 171 -2.41 -3.72 21.35
CA THR A 171 -1.28 -2.90 21.82
C THR A 171 -1.54 -1.40 21.75
N LEU A 172 -2.60 -0.96 21.07
CA LEU A 172 -2.92 0.46 20.89
C LEU A 172 -3.95 0.98 21.88
N CYS A 173 -4.82 0.12 22.37
CA CYS A 173 -5.90 0.46 23.28
C CYS A 173 -6.04 -0.57 24.38
N ASP A 174 -6.64 -0.15 25.50
CA ASP A 174 -7.03 -1.07 26.56
C ASP A 174 -8.01 -2.14 26.03
N PRO A 175 -8.03 -3.34 26.63
CA PRO A 175 -8.97 -4.40 26.27
C PRO A 175 -10.42 -3.90 26.17
N GLY A 176 -11.16 -4.40 25.18
CA GLY A 176 -12.55 -3.99 24.95
C GLY A 176 -12.71 -2.64 24.23
N SER A 177 -11.61 -2.04 23.75
CA SER A 177 -11.65 -0.81 22.95
C SER A 177 -11.18 -1.02 21.51
N VAL A 178 -11.77 -0.25 20.60
CA VAL A 178 -11.38 -0.15 19.20
C VAL A 178 -10.57 1.10 18.96
N TYR A 179 -9.45 0.98 18.25
CA TYR A 179 -8.65 2.12 17.83
C TYR A 179 -9.20 2.70 16.53
N ASN A 180 -9.55 3.99 16.55
CA ASN A 180 -9.96 4.74 15.38
C ASN A 180 -8.76 5.42 14.73
N VAL A 181 -8.38 4.94 13.56
CA VAL A 181 -7.22 5.41 12.78
C VAL A 181 -7.41 6.83 12.22
N THR A 182 -8.66 7.28 12.06
CA THR A 182 -8.99 8.61 11.55
C THR A 182 -8.89 9.67 12.63
N THR A 183 -9.33 9.36 13.86
CA THR A 183 -9.30 10.28 14.99
C THR A 183 -8.09 10.10 15.91
N ASP A 184 -7.24 9.09 15.65
CA ASP A 184 -6.12 8.68 16.50
C ASP A 184 -6.52 8.48 17.97
N SER A 185 -7.66 7.82 18.20
CA SER A 185 -8.26 7.66 19.54
C SER A 185 -8.84 6.26 19.76
N CYS A 186 -8.90 5.84 21.03
CA CYS A 186 -9.57 4.61 21.43
C CYS A 186 -11.03 4.87 21.82
N SER A 187 -11.94 3.99 21.41
CA SER A 187 -13.35 4.00 21.83
C SER A 187 -13.72 2.63 22.40
N MET A 188 -14.28 2.61 23.60
CA MET A 188 -14.81 1.38 24.21
C MET A 188 -15.93 0.80 23.35
N CYS A 189 -15.99 -0.53 23.27
CA CYS A 189 -17.14 -1.20 22.67
C CYS A 189 -18.39 -0.91 23.50
N PRO A 190 -19.51 -0.48 22.89
CA PRO A 190 -20.71 -0.16 23.63
C PRO A 190 -21.29 -1.39 24.34
N ALA A 191 -22.11 -1.17 25.37
CA ALA A 191 -22.87 -2.24 25.99
C ALA A 191 -23.68 -3.01 24.91
N GLY A 192 -23.83 -4.32 25.11
CA GLY A 192 -24.38 -5.25 24.12
C GLY A 192 -23.37 -5.76 23.09
N THR A 193 -22.13 -5.25 23.11
CA THR A 193 -21.06 -5.67 22.20
C THR A 193 -19.78 -6.02 22.93
N HIS A 194 -18.93 -6.81 22.28
CA HIS A 194 -17.57 -7.08 22.73
C HIS A 194 -16.56 -6.79 21.62
N LEU A 195 -15.31 -6.60 22.00
CA LEU A 195 -14.23 -6.49 21.03
C LEU A 195 -13.99 -7.85 20.35
N ASP A 196 -14.08 -7.88 19.02
CA ASP A 196 -13.68 -9.01 18.18
C ASP A 196 -12.74 -8.55 17.07
N GLY A 197 -11.48 -8.99 17.15
CA GLY A 197 -10.40 -8.55 16.28
C GLY A 197 -10.18 -7.04 16.35
N ALA A 198 -10.75 -6.32 15.39
CA ALA A 198 -10.60 -4.87 15.27
C ALA A 198 -11.91 -4.07 15.31
N GLN A 199 -13.01 -4.71 15.68
CA GLN A 199 -14.35 -4.15 15.62
C GLN A 199 -15.15 -4.56 16.86
N CYS A 200 -16.23 -3.84 17.15
CA CYS A 200 -17.17 -4.24 18.19
C CYS A 200 -18.26 -5.10 17.56
N THR A 201 -18.39 -6.33 18.02
CA THR A 201 -19.37 -7.31 17.54
C THR A 201 -20.45 -7.52 18.60
N ALA A 202 -21.71 -7.64 18.16
CA ALA A 202 -22.83 -7.90 19.06
C ALA A 202 -22.66 -9.23 19.80
N CYS A 203 -23.07 -9.27 21.06
CA CYS A 203 -23.14 -10.52 21.81
C CYS A 203 -24.17 -11.45 21.19
N ALA A 204 -23.79 -12.69 20.91
CA ALA A 204 -24.69 -13.70 20.34
C ALA A 204 -25.76 -14.12 21.35
N LYS A 205 -26.90 -14.64 20.85
CA LYS A 205 -28.00 -15.17 21.68
C LYS A 205 -27.47 -16.13 22.77
N GLY A 206 -27.92 -15.94 24.00
CA GLY A 206 -27.42 -16.68 25.18
C GLY A 206 -26.16 -16.07 25.81
N THR A 207 -25.74 -14.89 25.36
CA THR A 207 -24.67 -14.08 25.97
C THR A 207 -25.05 -12.60 25.99
N TYR A 208 -24.47 -11.81 26.90
CA TYR A 208 -24.79 -10.39 27.07
C TYR A 208 -23.55 -9.56 27.46
N ALA A 209 -23.65 -8.23 27.33
CA ALA A 209 -22.60 -7.28 27.69
C ALA A 209 -23.17 -6.06 28.45
N PRO A 210 -23.20 -6.08 29.79
CA PRO A 210 -23.92 -5.09 30.59
C PRO A 210 -23.23 -3.73 30.70
N VAL A 211 -21.95 -3.68 30.35
CA VAL A 211 -21.13 -2.49 30.40
C VAL A 211 -20.37 -2.33 29.10
N GLN A 212 -19.98 -1.10 28.80
CA GLN A 212 -19.04 -0.84 27.72
C GLN A 212 -17.66 -1.42 28.04
N GLY A 213 -16.86 -1.69 27.01
CA GLY A 213 -15.47 -2.11 27.16
C GLY A 213 -15.28 -3.60 27.43
N LEU A 214 -16.25 -4.46 27.11
CA LEU A 214 -16.08 -5.91 27.23
C LEU A 214 -15.20 -6.46 26.11
N SER A 215 -14.23 -7.30 26.46
CA SER A 215 -13.42 -8.05 25.51
C SER A 215 -14.06 -9.36 25.06
N SER A 216 -15.03 -9.86 25.83
CA SER A 216 -15.83 -11.06 25.53
C SER A 216 -17.19 -10.91 26.18
N CYS A 217 -18.24 -11.44 25.57
CA CYS A 217 -19.57 -11.48 26.17
C CYS A 217 -19.63 -12.45 27.36
N ILE A 218 -20.56 -12.17 28.27
CA ILE A 218 -20.82 -12.97 29.47
C ILE A 218 -21.95 -13.97 29.12
N PRO A 219 -21.79 -15.28 29.37
CA PRO A 219 -22.86 -16.24 29.14
C PRO A 219 -24.03 -16.04 30.12
N CYS A 220 -25.26 -16.24 29.65
CA CYS A 220 -26.43 -16.27 30.52
C CYS A 220 -26.35 -17.46 31.51
N GLU A 221 -26.97 -17.32 32.69
CA GLU A 221 -27.12 -18.45 33.62
C GLU A 221 -27.94 -19.59 33.01
N GLU A 222 -27.73 -20.82 33.47
CA GLU A 222 -28.48 -21.98 32.99
C GLU A 222 -30.00 -21.74 33.14
N GLY A 223 -30.73 -21.90 32.03
CA GLY A 223 -32.17 -21.66 31.96
C GLY A 223 -32.58 -20.26 31.52
N TYR A 224 -31.63 -19.33 31.37
CA TYR A 224 -31.85 -17.99 30.83
C TYR A 224 -31.28 -17.86 29.41
N THR A 225 -31.94 -17.08 28.56
CA THR A 225 -31.46 -16.77 27.20
C THR A 225 -31.69 -15.30 26.91
N ASP A 226 -30.62 -14.59 26.59
CA ASP A 226 -30.68 -13.24 26.03
C ASP A 226 -30.71 -13.28 24.50
N GLU A 227 -31.22 -12.21 23.89
CA GLU A 227 -31.20 -11.96 22.45
C GLU A 227 -29.87 -11.31 22.02
N GLU A 228 -29.63 -11.28 20.71
CA GLU A 228 -28.41 -10.70 20.15
C GLU A 228 -28.29 -9.20 20.49
N GLY A 229 -27.12 -8.78 20.98
CA GLY A 229 -26.82 -7.38 21.29
C GLY A 229 -27.37 -6.88 22.63
N GLN A 230 -27.78 -7.77 23.54
CA GLN A 230 -28.41 -7.40 24.80
C GLN A 230 -27.40 -6.96 25.88
N THR A 231 -27.82 -5.98 26.70
CA THR A 231 -27.04 -5.36 27.79
C THR A 231 -27.38 -5.98 29.13
#